data_AF-A0A9D1R2V0-F1
#
_entry.id   AF-A0A9D1R2V0-F1
#
_cell.length_a   1.000
_cell.length_b   1.000
_cell.length_c   1.000
_cell.angle_alpha   90.00
_cell.angle_beta   90.00
_cell.angle_gamma   90.00
#
_symmetry.space_group_name_H-M   'P 1'
#
loop_
_entity.id
_entity.type
_entity.pdbx_description
1 polymer ?
#
loop_
_entity_poly.entity_id
_entity_poly.type
_entity_poly.pdbx_seq_one_letter_code
_entity_poly.pdbx_strand_id
1 'polypeptide(L)'
;MIKNNALNPIYVEEIKSARRENAVSRAENSEEDSSFSKVLADRQTDCPYGYLAENGVIVYNGVVFVCDPRTNSICLGDMNDPKEVLRISLPSGGSLRVNVNNFGDISKAAGMFSPEDLNAILRAISQYNHCTKKLYEIEQEENEVMKLRSKLPE
;
A
#
# COMPACT_ATOMS: atom_id res chain seq x y z
N MET A 1 43.36 -52.23 3.16
CA MET A 1 43.97 -51.34 2.16
C MET A 1 43.14 -51.43 0.88
N ILE A 2 42.14 -50.56 0.72
CA ILE A 2 41.27 -50.53 -0.47
C ILE A 2 41.78 -49.43 -1.39
N LYS A 3 42.07 -49.82 -2.64
CA LYS A 3 42.68 -49.01 -3.69
C LYS A 3 41.67 -47.97 -4.19
N ASN A 4 42.15 -46.74 -4.32
CA ASN A 4 41.40 -45.58 -4.81
C ASN A 4 40.91 -45.82 -6.24
N ASN A 5 39.58 -45.77 -6.41
CA ASN A 5 38.91 -45.85 -7.69
C ASN A 5 39.07 -44.50 -8.41
N ALA A 6 39.94 -44.46 -9.41
CA ALA A 6 40.08 -43.32 -10.31
C ALA A 6 38.76 -43.16 -11.10
N LEU A 7 38.14 -41.99 -10.97
CA LEU A 7 36.95 -41.61 -11.73
C LEU A 7 37.21 -41.75 -13.24
N ASN A 8 36.27 -42.41 -13.93
CA ASN A 8 36.30 -42.67 -15.36
C ASN A 8 36.41 -41.35 -16.17
N PRO A 9 37.41 -41.20 -17.07
CA PRO A 9 37.70 -39.95 -17.80
C PRO A 9 36.54 -39.43 -18.65
N ILE A 10 35.57 -40.28 -18.99
CA ILE A 10 34.37 -39.90 -19.76
C ILE A 10 33.49 -38.91 -18.96
N TYR A 11 33.34 -39.12 -17.65
CA TYR A 11 32.53 -38.24 -16.78
C TYR A 11 33.20 -36.87 -16.52
N VAL A 12 34.53 -36.80 -16.64
CA VAL A 12 35.27 -35.56 -16.41
C VAL A 12 35.10 -34.59 -17.58
N GLU A 13 34.97 -35.10 -18.80
CA GLU A 13 34.75 -34.27 -19.99
C GLU A 13 33.30 -33.74 -20.07
N GLU A 14 32.29 -34.51 -19.65
CA GLU A 14 30.90 -34.04 -19.53
C GLU A 14 30.74 -32.90 -18.50
N ILE A 15 31.47 -32.95 -17.38
CA ILE A 15 31.43 -31.89 -16.36
C ILE A 15 32.14 -30.61 -16.85
N LYS A 16 33.19 -30.75 -17.68
CA LYS A 16 33.90 -29.61 -18.28
C LYS A 16 33.11 -28.95 -19.42
N SER A 17 32.39 -29.72 -20.24
CA SER A 17 31.52 -29.17 -21.29
C SER A 17 30.32 -28.44 -20.69
N ALA A 18 29.67 -28.99 -19.66
CA ALA A 18 28.55 -28.35 -18.97
C ALA A 18 28.93 -27.03 -18.24
N ARG A 19 30.17 -26.91 -17.75
CA ARG A 19 30.69 -25.64 -17.20
C ARG A 19 31.08 -24.62 -18.28
N ARG A 20 31.50 -25.07 -19.47
CA ARG A 20 31.77 -24.17 -20.60
C ARG A 20 30.48 -23.61 -21.20
N GLU A 21 29.42 -24.41 -21.30
CA GLU A 21 28.09 -23.92 -21.74
C GLU A 21 27.47 -22.90 -20.76
N ASN A 22 27.70 -23.05 -19.44
CA ASN A 22 27.25 -22.08 -18.43
C ASN A 22 28.13 -20.82 -18.28
N ALA A 23 29.38 -20.85 -18.77
CA ALA A 23 30.27 -19.69 -18.73
C ALA A 23 30.14 -18.82 -19.98
N VAL A 24 29.88 -19.44 -21.15
CA VAL A 24 29.66 -18.72 -22.42
C VAL A 24 28.30 -18.01 -22.42
N SER A 25 27.26 -18.61 -21.81
CA SER A 25 25.96 -17.94 -21.62
C SER A 25 25.96 -16.76 -20.64
N ARG A 26 27.05 -16.54 -19.90
CA ARG A 26 27.19 -15.40 -18.97
C ARG A 26 27.99 -14.22 -19.54
N ALA A 27 28.56 -14.36 -20.74
CA ALA A 27 29.33 -13.32 -21.40
C ALA A 27 28.63 -12.70 -22.62
N GLU A 28 27.51 -13.25 -23.09
CA GLU A 28 26.74 -12.76 -24.25
C GLU A 28 25.28 -12.47 -23.91
N ASN A 29 25.04 -11.71 -22.84
CA ASN A 29 23.77 -11.03 -22.63
C ASN A 29 23.98 -9.65 -22.00
N SER A 30 24.99 -8.96 -22.52
CA SER A 30 25.38 -7.60 -22.14
C SER A 30 24.78 -6.59 -23.10
N GLU A 31 23.46 -6.60 -23.36
CA GLU A 31 22.84 -5.55 -24.21
C GLU A 31 21.31 -5.34 -24.11
N GLU A 32 20.57 -6.01 -23.23
CA GLU A 32 19.10 -5.79 -23.12
C GLU A 32 18.54 -5.41 -21.73
N ASP A 33 19.39 -5.07 -20.75
CA ASP A 33 18.94 -4.71 -19.40
C ASP A 33 19.05 -3.21 -19.05
N SER A 34 19.26 -2.34 -20.05
CA SER A 34 19.32 -0.88 -19.81
C SER A 34 17.95 -0.19 -19.83
N SER A 35 16.89 -0.86 -20.32
CA SER A 35 15.56 -0.26 -20.46
C SER A 35 14.67 -0.51 -19.24
N PHE A 36 14.58 -1.75 -18.76
CA PHE A 36 13.71 -2.08 -17.62
C PHE A 36 14.25 -1.50 -16.31
N SER A 37 15.56 -1.60 -16.09
CA SER A 37 16.25 -1.01 -14.93
C SER A 37 16.09 0.52 -14.86
N LYS A 38 16.03 1.18 -16.02
CA LYS A 38 15.85 2.63 -16.13
C LYS A 38 14.39 3.05 -15.94
N VAL A 39 13.44 2.24 -16.42
CA VAL A 39 12.00 2.36 -16.07
C VAL A 39 11.76 2.17 -14.56
N LEU A 40 12.52 1.30 -13.90
CA LEU A 40 12.46 1.13 -12.44
C LEU A 40 13.16 2.26 -11.67
N ALA A 41 14.17 2.90 -12.26
CA ALA A 41 14.93 4.00 -11.67
C ALA A 41 14.24 5.37 -11.85
N ASP A 42 13.43 5.54 -12.89
CA ASP A 42 12.58 6.72 -13.14
C ASP A 42 11.27 6.70 -12.33
N ARG A 43 11.21 5.93 -11.23
CA ARG A 43 10.13 6.00 -10.24
C ARG A 43 10.23 7.33 -9.48
N GLN A 44 9.88 8.40 -10.16
CA GLN A 44 9.15 9.52 -9.59
C GLN A 44 8.14 8.89 -8.62
N THR A 45 8.35 9.10 -7.33
CA THR A 45 7.64 8.48 -6.20
C THR A 45 6.24 8.02 -6.60
N ASP A 46 6.07 6.70 -6.73
CA ASP A 46 4.86 6.05 -7.23
C ASP A 46 3.77 6.14 -6.15
N CYS A 47 3.24 7.34 -5.99
CA CYS A 47 2.16 7.67 -5.08
C CYS A 47 1.07 8.43 -5.83
N PRO A 48 -0.20 8.22 -5.45
CA PRO A 48 -1.31 8.88 -6.11
C PRO A 48 -1.13 10.39 -6.02
N TYR A 49 -1.41 11.08 -7.11
CA TYR A 49 -1.23 12.53 -7.22
C TYR A 49 0.20 13.02 -6.95
N GLY A 50 1.22 12.14 -7.07
CA GLY A 50 2.62 12.50 -6.86
C GLY A 50 3.13 13.61 -7.78
N TYR A 51 2.50 13.82 -8.94
CA TYR A 51 2.78 14.95 -9.84
C TYR A 51 2.42 16.32 -9.25
N LEU A 52 1.59 16.37 -8.21
CA LEU A 52 1.26 17.58 -7.44
C LEU A 52 2.16 17.76 -6.21
N ALA A 53 3.04 16.80 -5.92
CA ALA A 53 3.84 16.79 -4.71
C ALA A 53 5.12 17.60 -4.89
N GLU A 54 5.39 18.51 -3.97
CA GLU A 54 6.67 19.19 -3.81
C GLU A 54 7.41 18.54 -2.64
N ASN A 55 8.56 17.92 -2.90
CA ASN A 55 9.36 17.20 -1.90
C ASN A 55 8.56 16.12 -1.13
N GLY A 56 7.62 15.44 -1.79
CA GLY A 56 6.77 14.40 -1.18
C GLY A 56 5.59 14.94 -0.38
N VAL A 57 5.30 16.25 -0.47
CA VAL A 57 4.16 16.88 0.19
C VAL A 57 3.30 17.61 -0.84
N ILE A 58 1.99 17.39 -0.80
CA ILE A 58 1.01 18.07 -1.64
C ILE A 58 0.29 19.08 -0.76
N VAL A 59 0.28 20.36 -1.15
CA VAL A 59 -0.48 21.40 -0.46
C VAL A 59 -1.57 21.90 -1.39
N TYR A 60 -2.83 21.69 -1.01
CA TYR A 60 -3.97 22.07 -1.83
C TYR A 60 -5.02 22.78 -0.97
N ASN A 61 -5.34 24.03 -1.31
CA ASN A 61 -6.31 24.86 -0.57
C ASN A 61 -6.08 24.88 0.96
N GLY A 62 -4.81 24.88 1.40
CA GLY A 62 -4.43 24.86 2.82
C GLY A 62 -4.49 23.48 3.48
N VAL A 63 -4.82 22.43 2.74
CA VAL A 63 -4.79 21.04 3.18
C VAL A 63 -3.46 20.42 2.77
N VAL A 64 -2.80 19.74 3.71
CA VAL A 64 -1.48 19.13 3.49
C VAL A 64 -1.64 17.62 3.40
N PHE A 65 -1.23 17.04 2.28
CA PHE A 65 -1.11 15.60 2.10
C PHE A 65 0.36 15.19 2.04
N VAL A 66 0.69 14.10 2.71
CA VAL A 66 2.05 13.53 2.68
C VAL A 66 2.03 12.27 1.82
N CYS A 67 2.85 12.24 0.79
CA CYS A 67 3.04 11.06 -0.04
C CYS A 67 3.86 10.02 0.76
N ASP A 68 3.34 8.79 0.85
CA ASP A 68 4.06 7.61 1.34
C ASP A 68 4.28 6.62 0.18
N PRO A 69 5.47 6.66 -0.44
CA PRO A 69 5.83 5.77 -1.54
C PRO A 69 5.81 4.29 -1.15
N ARG A 70 6.01 3.95 0.15
CA ARG A 70 6.08 2.55 0.59
C ARG A 70 4.74 1.84 0.49
N THR A 71 3.67 2.59 0.66
CA THR A 71 2.29 2.08 0.64
C THR A 71 1.52 2.53 -0.59
N ASN A 72 2.19 3.21 -1.53
CA ASN A 72 1.59 3.88 -2.69
C ASN A 72 0.34 4.65 -2.25
N SER A 73 0.51 5.55 -1.27
CA SER A 73 -0.60 6.29 -0.69
C SER A 73 -0.29 7.75 -0.42
N ILE A 74 -1.33 8.57 -0.37
CA ILE A 74 -1.28 9.92 0.20
C ILE A 74 -1.96 9.91 1.56
N CYS A 75 -1.41 10.66 2.50
CA CYS A 75 -1.82 10.68 3.90
C CYS A 75 -2.33 12.06 4.28
N LEU A 76 -3.51 12.12 4.89
CA LEU A 76 -4.10 13.34 5.42
C LEU A 76 -4.28 13.26 6.94
N GLY A 77 -3.61 14.15 7.66
CA GLY A 77 -3.67 14.22 9.13
C GLY A 77 -2.69 13.29 9.83
N ASP A 78 -2.93 13.04 11.12
CA ASP A 78 -2.08 12.18 11.94
C ASP A 78 -2.32 10.69 11.66
N MET A 79 -1.24 9.92 11.49
CA MET A 79 -1.26 8.48 11.20
C MET A 79 -0.75 7.63 12.38
N ASN A 80 -0.56 8.23 13.55
CA ASN A 80 -0.04 7.55 14.75
C ASN A 80 -0.96 6.43 15.25
N ASP A 81 -2.28 6.65 15.27
CA ASP A 81 -3.25 5.62 15.66
C ASP A 81 -3.88 4.95 14.42
N PRO A 82 -3.58 3.68 14.11
CA PRO A 82 -4.17 2.99 12.97
C PRO A 82 -5.69 2.81 13.08
N LYS A 83 -6.30 2.91 14.27
CA LYS A 83 -7.76 2.84 14.45
C LYS A 83 -8.47 4.11 13.97
N GLU A 84 -7.77 5.23 14.01
CA GLU A 84 -8.27 6.53 13.56
C GLU A 84 -7.99 6.79 12.08
N VAL A 85 -7.37 5.84 11.37
CA VAL A 85 -7.01 5.99 9.97
C VAL A 85 -7.96 5.17 9.09
N LEU A 86 -8.71 5.88 8.25
CA LEU A 86 -9.48 5.25 7.19
C LEU A 86 -8.61 5.13 5.93
N ARG A 87 -8.48 3.91 5.41
CA ARG A 87 -7.80 3.61 4.15
C ARG A 87 -8.81 3.45 3.01
N ILE A 88 -8.65 4.23 1.96
CA ILE A 88 -9.54 4.30 0.81
C ILE A 88 -8.73 3.98 -0.45
N SER A 89 -9.14 2.97 -1.22
CA SER A 89 -8.52 2.71 -2.53
C SER A 89 -8.99 3.74 -3.54
N LEU A 90 -8.06 4.37 -4.24
CA LEU A 90 -8.39 5.36 -5.27
C LEU A 90 -8.48 4.65 -6.64
N PRO A 91 -9.60 4.77 -7.36
CA PRO A 91 -9.74 4.25 -8.72
C PRO A 91 -8.63 4.69 -9.70
N SER A 92 -8.10 5.91 -9.55
CA SER A 92 -6.99 6.41 -10.36
C SER A 92 -5.64 5.71 -10.09
N GLY A 93 -5.55 4.96 -8.99
CA GLY A 93 -4.34 4.25 -8.56
C GLY A 93 -3.94 4.60 -7.12
N GLY A 94 -3.28 3.67 -6.43
CA GLY A 94 -2.83 3.88 -5.06
C GLY A 94 -3.98 3.95 -4.03
N SER A 95 -3.71 4.62 -2.90
CA SER A 95 -4.71 4.78 -1.82
C SER A 95 -4.62 6.12 -1.11
N LEU A 96 -5.74 6.58 -0.56
CA LEU A 96 -5.79 7.70 0.37
C LEU A 96 -5.92 7.14 1.79
N ARG A 97 -5.03 7.55 2.68
CA ARG A 97 -5.16 7.35 4.12
C ARG A 97 -5.55 8.68 4.75
N VAL A 98 -6.64 8.69 5.50
CA VAL A 98 -7.14 9.91 6.11
C VAL A 98 -7.49 9.64 7.56
N ASN A 99 -7.04 10.51 8.45
CA ASN A 99 -7.46 10.50 9.85
C ASN A 99 -8.94 10.89 9.94
N VAL A 100 -9.73 10.16 10.72
CA VAL A 100 -11.17 10.40 10.92
C VAL A 100 -11.47 11.81 11.44
N ASN A 101 -10.56 12.38 12.22
CA ASN A 101 -10.64 13.75 12.72
C ASN A 101 -10.47 14.80 11.60
N ASN A 102 -9.90 14.43 10.46
CA ASN A 102 -9.60 15.30 9.32
C ASN A 102 -10.55 15.10 8.12
N PHE A 103 -11.66 14.37 8.26
CA PHE A 103 -12.65 14.25 7.17
C PHE A 103 -13.18 15.60 6.69
N GLY A 104 -13.26 16.59 7.58
CA GLY A 104 -13.66 17.96 7.21
C GLY A 104 -12.73 18.61 6.18
N ASP A 105 -11.44 18.30 6.21
CA ASP A 105 -10.46 18.88 5.30
C ASP A 105 -10.54 18.31 3.88
N ILE A 106 -11.13 17.12 3.71
CA ILE A 106 -11.41 16.55 2.38
C ILE A 106 -12.31 17.49 1.56
N SER A 107 -13.24 18.21 2.21
CA SER A 107 -14.12 19.16 1.51
C SER A 107 -13.35 20.29 0.80
N LYS A 108 -12.27 20.78 1.41
CA LYS A 108 -11.41 21.83 0.84
C LYS A 108 -10.53 21.30 -0.30
N ALA A 109 -10.15 20.03 -0.21
CA ALA A 109 -9.35 19.33 -1.20
C ALA A 109 -10.16 18.60 -2.28
N ALA A 110 -11.49 18.69 -2.26
CA ALA A 110 -12.37 17.98 -3.19
C ALA A 110 -12.05 18.27 -4.66
N GLY A 111 -11.63 19.49 -4.98
CA GLY A 111 -11.23 19.90 -6.34
C GLY A 111 -9.90 19.34 -6.83
N MET A 112 -9.10 18.71 -5.95
CA MET A 112 -7.85 18.04 -6.31
C MET A 112 -8.10 16.65 -6.91
N PHE A 113 -9.18 15.99 -6.50
CA PHE A 113 -9.49 14.61 -6.87
C PHE A 113 -10.23 14.52 -8.20
N SER A 114 -9.99 13.44 -8.94
CA SER A 114 -10.88 13.08 -10.05
C SER A 114 -12.29 12.80 -9.54
N PRO A 115 -13.34 12.96 -10.38
CA PRO A 115 -14.71 12.66 -9.99
C PRO A 115 -14.90 11.21 -9.47
N GLU A 116 -14.17 10.26 -10.07
CA GLU A 116 -14.19 8.85 -9.69
C GLU A 116 -13.61 8.65 -8.29
N ASP A 117 -12.46 9.26 -8.03
CA ASP A 117 -11.78 9.20 -6.75
C ASP A 117 -12.58 9.90 -5.65
N LEU A 118 -13.09 11.09 -5.94
CA LEU A 118 -13.92 11.84 -5.01
C LEU A 118 -15.17 11.04 -4.61
N ASN A 119 -15.83 10.37 -5.56
CA ASN A 119 -16.96 9.51 -5.28
C ASN A 119 -16.56 8.30 -4.41
N ALA A 120 -15.40 7.67 -4.67
CA ALA A 120 -14.90 6.58 -3.84
C ALA A 120 -14.63 7.05 -2.40
N ILE A 121 -14.03 8.24 -2.23
CA ILE A 121 -13.76 8.85 -0.94
C ILE A 121 -15.05 9.14 -0.17
N LEU A 122 -16.01 9.82 -0.82
CA LEU A 122 -17.30 10.16 -0.20
C LEU A 122 -18.08 8.91 0.23
N ARG A 123 -18.06 7.86 -0.60
CA ARG A 123 -18.67 6.57 -0.23
C ARG A 123 -18.02 5.93 0.98
N ALA A 124 -16.69 5.91 1.04
CA ALA A 124 -15.96 5.34 2.16
C ALA A 124 -16.25 6.10 3.47
N ILE A 125 -16.25 7.44 3.43
CA ILE A 125 -16.60 8.28 4.58
C ILE A 125 -18.05 8.03 5.02
N SER A 126 -18.99 7.97 4.07
CA SER A 126 -20.39 7.68 4.38
C SER A 126 -20.58 6.31 5.02
N GLN A 127 -19.88 5.29 4.53
CA GLN A 127 -19.92 3.94 5.10
C GLN A 127 -19.32 3.92 6.51
N TYR A 128 -18.19 4.61 6.72
CA TYR A 128 -17.57 4.74 8.02
C TYR A 128 -18.56 5.35 9.03
N ASN A 129 -19.15 6.51 8.70
CA ASN A 129 -20.10 7.20 9.57
C ASN A 129 -21.33 6.34 9.90
N HIS A 130 -21.82 5.58 8.92
CA HIS A 130 -22.95 4.66 9.11
C HIS A 130 -22.61 3.52 10.07
N CYS A 131 -21.44 2.91 9.92
CA CYS A 131 -20.97 1.85 10.81
C CYS A 131 -20.75 2.38 12.22
N THR A 132 -20.09 3.53 12.38
CA THR A 132 -19.89 4.16 13.70
C THR A 132 -21.20 4.48 14.38
N LYS A 133 -22.18 5.03 13.64
CA LYS A 133 -23.51 5.31 14.19
C LYS A 133 -24.23 4.04 14.65
N LYS A 134 -24.19 2.98 13.84
CA LYS A 134 -24.82 1.69 14.19
C LYS A 134 -24.19 1.03 15.41
N LEU A 135 -22.86 1.07 15.53
CA LEU A 135 -22.17 0.55 16.70
C LEU A 135 -22.61 1.30 17.97
N TYR A 136 -22.71 2.62 17.90
CA TYR A 136 -23.22 3.41 19.00
C TYR A 136 -24.67 3.07 19.37
N GLU A 137 -25.55 2.88 18.38
CA GLU A 137 -26.95 2.47 18.62
C GLU A 137 -27.01 1.13 19.37
N ILE A 138 -26.22 0.13 18.96
CA ILE A 138 -26.15 -1.19 19.62
C ILE A 138 -25.63 -1.05 21.06
N GLU A 139 -24.59 -0.25 21.29
CA GLU A 139 -24.04 -0.01 22.64
C GLU A 139 -25.06 0.65 23.57
N GLN A 140 -25.86 1.59 23.06
CA GLN A 140 -26.95 2.19 23.84
C GLN A 140 -28.03 1.17 24.18
N GLU A 141 -28.45 0.36 23.21
CA GLU A 141 -29.42 -0.72 23.44
C GLU A 141 -28.92 -1.74 24.48
N GLU A 142 -27.66 -2.15 24.40
CA GLU A 142 -27.04 -3.08 25.35
C GLU A 142 -26.96 -2.49 26.76
N ASN A 143 -26.58 -1.22 26.88
CA ASN A 143 -26.54 -0.51 28.17
C ASN A 143 -27.94 -0.39 28.79
N GLU A 144 -28.97 -0.09 28.00
CA GLU A 144 -30.35 -0.04 28.50
C GLU A 144 -30.86 -1.43 28.93
N VAL A 145 -30.56 -2.49 28.16
CA VAL A 145 -30.88 -3.88 28.55
C VAL A 145 -30.18 -4.27 29.86
N MET A 146 -28.92 -3.91 30.04
CA MET A 146 -28.16 -4.18 31.26
C MET A 146 -28.78 -3.47 32.48
N LYS A 147 -29.17 -2.20 32.33
CA LYS A 147 -29.85 -1.43 33.38
C LYS A 147 -31.19 -2.06 33.78
N LEU A 148 -31.98 -2.53 32.81
CA LEU A 148 -33.26 -3.21 33.09
C LEU A 148 -33.04 -4.53 33.85
N ARG A 149 -32.06 -5.33 33.44
CA ARG A 149 -31.70 -6.58 34.14
C ARG A 149 -31.24 -6.37 35.58
N SER A 150 -30.50 -5.28 35.85
CA SER A 150 -30.06 -4.94 37.21
C SER A 150 -31.18 -4.50 38.16
N LYS A 151 -32.39 -4.24 37.64
CA LYS A 151 -33.55 -3.76 38.40
C LYS A 151 -34.62 -4.84 38.64
N LEU A 152 -34.42 -6.08 38.17
CA LEU A 152 -35.31 -7.19 38.50
C LEU A 152 -35.01 -7.69 39.92
N PRO A 153 -36.00 -7.74 40.83
CA PRO A 153 -35.84 -8.41 42.12
C PRO A 153 -35.67 -9.92 41.90
N GLU A 154 -34.81 -10.56 42.70
CA GLU A 154 -34.58 -12.01 42.74
C GLU A 154 -35.85 -12.83 43.00
#